data_AF-A0A7Y1X630-F1
#
_entry.id   AF-A0A7Y1X630-F1
#
_cell.length_a   1.000
_cell.length_b   1.000
_cell.length_c   1.000
_cell.angle_alpha   90.00
_cell.angle_beta   90.00
_cell.angle_gamma   90.00
#
_symmetry.space_group_name_H-M   'P 1'
#
loop_
_entity.id
_entity.type
_entity.pdbx_description
1 polymer ?
#
loop_
_entity_poly.entity_id
_entity_poly.type
_entity_poly.pdbx_seq_one_letter_code
_entity_poly.pdbx_strand_id
1 'polypeptide(L)'
;MRALETALTATFGALLGWLAGWPLHLGVWTAAVGGLNGALSGFHRIYPWKTGPGWAGFVLDSTWGLIGTAGSLLFHLVQLAMPSGRYRAELSTRRGRHVYDGGYRIKPGFATAIGNVITNAGGTAGLDGAGGPRRRLLVDRHEMLHVWQHRWFGPLFPLLYSAWALVAGLIGVVVAVATRRPVGKSVVTLAYFDNPFEYWAYRRDRYWPPGGADPGLAWRGSVRDDTIL
;
A
#
# COMPACT_ATOMS: atom_id res chain seq x y z
N MET A 1 -1.20 27.53 -9.88
CA MET A 1 -1.57 26.71 -8.69
C MET A 1 -0.71 25.46 -8.52
N ARG A 2 -0.48 24.62 -9.54
CA ARG A 2 0.35 23.39 -9.39
C ARG A 2 1.78 23.67 -8.91
N ALA A 3 2.49 24.60 -9.53
CA ALA A 3 3.87 24.94 -9.16
C ALA A 3 3.99 25.43 -7.71
N LEU A 4 3.04 26.25 -7.25
CA LEU A 4 2.98 26.70 -5.85
C LEU A 4 2.77 25.52 -4.91
N GLU A 5 1.81 24.65 -5.19
CA GLU A 5 1.57 23.46 -4.36
C GLU A 5 2.80 22.57 -4.29
N THR A 6 3.44 22.26 -5.42
CA THR A 6 4.70 21.52 -5.50
C THR A 6 5.79 22.14 -4.63
N ALA A 7 6.00 23.46 -4.72
CA ALA A 7 7.02 24.16 -3.95
C ALA A 7 6.73 24.13 -2.45
N LEU A 8 5.46 24.33 -2.05
CA LEU A 8 5.05 24.29 -0.65
C LEU A 8 5.18 22.88 -0.07
N THR A 9 4.68 21.85 -0.76
CA THR A 9 4.77 20.48 -0.27
C THR A 9 6.19 19.98 -0.22
N ALA A 10 7.05 20.34 -1.18
CA ALA A 10 8.47 20.02 -1.14
C ALA A 10 9.16 20.68 0.06
N THR A 11 8.97 22.00 0.24
CA THR A 11 9.59 22.75 1.34
C THR A 11 9.14 22.24 2.70
N PHE A 12 7.82 22.15 2.92
CA PHE A 12 7.29 21.68 4.20
C PHE A 12 7.56 20.19 4.43
N GLY A 13 7.55 19.37 3.37
CA GLY A 13 7.92 17.96 3.46
C GLY A 13 9.36 17.78 3.91
N ALA A 14 10.29 18.58 3.36
CA ALA A 14 11.69 18.56 3.76
C ALA A 14 11.89 19.03 5.21
N LEU A 15 11.20 20.11 5.62
CA LEU A 15 11.27 20.61 6.99
C LEU A 15 10.75 19.59 8.00
N LEU A 16 9.57 19.01 7.75
CA LEU A 16 8.98 17.97 8.59
C LEU A 16 9.88 16.73 8.66
N GLY A 17 10.43 16.32 7.52
CA GLY A 17 11.37 15.22 7.44
C GLY A 17 12.62 15.48 8.28
N TRP A 18 13.22 16.66 8.14
CA TRP A 18 14.38 17.05 8.93
C TRP A 18 14.10 17.00 10.43
N LEU A 19 13.00 17.62 10.88
CA LEU A 19 12.60 17.64 12.28
C LEU A 19 12.37 16.24 12.85
N ALA A 20 11.76 15.34 12.07
CA ALA A 20 11.51 13.96 12.50
C ALA A 20 12.80 13.12 12.61
N GLY A 21 13.77 13.32 11.71
CA GLY A 21 15.02 12.56 11.68
C GLY A 21 16.17 13.15 12.51
N TRP A 22 16.08 14.44 12.86
CA TRP A 22 17.11 15.16 13.59
C TRP A 22 17.56 14.47 14.89
N PRO A 23 16.66 13.99 15.78
CA PRO A 23 17.05 13.33 17.02
C PRO A 23 17.90 12.06 16.83
N LEU A 24 17.89 11.47 15.63
CA LEU A 24 18.64 10.27 15.27
C LEU A 24 19.85 10.56 14.38
N HIS A 25 20.21 11.85 14.19
CA HIS A 25 21.24 12.31 13.25
C HIS A 25 20.95 11.94 11.78
N LEU A 26 19.68 11.72 11.44
CA LEU A 26 19.24 11.37 10.08
C LEU A 26 18.58 12.56 9.36
N GLY A 27 18.57 13.76 9.97
CA GLY A 27 17.81 14.92 9.51
C GLY A 27 18.00 15.27 8.02
N VAL A 28 19.23 15.20 7.49
CA VAL A 28 19.49 15.48 6.06
C VAL A 28 18.82 14.45 5.15
N TRP A 29 18.94 13.16 5.49
CA TRP A 29 18.35 12.07 4.72
C TRP A 29 16.82 12.11 4.76
N THR A 30 16.25 12.33 5.94
CA THR A 30 14.80 12.41 6.12
C THR A 30 14.23 13.68 5.47
N ALA A 31 14.96 14.79 5.47
CA ALA A 31 14.61 15.98 4.71
C ALA A 31 14.57 15.71 3.20
N ALA A 32 15.56 14.99 2.67
CA ALA A 32 15.58 14.62 1.25
C ALA A 32 14.37 13.75 0.88
N VAL A 33 14.07 12.72 1.68
CA VAL A 33 12.89 11.86 1.46
C VAL A 33 11.59 12.66 1.53
N GLY A 34 11.39 13.44 2.59
CA GLY A 34 10.20 14.26 2.77
C GLY A 34 10.03 15.31 1.67
N GLY A 35 11.12 15.95 1.26
CA GLY A 35 11.13 16.96 0.20
C GLY A 35 10.85 16.39 -1.19
N LEU A 36 11.47 15.27 -1.56
CA LEU A 36 11.24 14.59 -2.83
C LEU A 36 9.81 14.05 -2.93
N ASN A 37 9.32 13.41 -1.87
CA ASN A 37 7.93 12.97 -1.81
C ASN A 37 6.97 14.16 -1.89
N GLY A 38 7.25 15.23 -1.15
CA GLY A 38 6.49 16.48 -1.20
C GLY A 38 6.42 17.04 -2.62
N ALA A 39 7.55 17.11 -3.34
CA ALA A 39 7.60 17.60 -4.72
C ALA A 39 6.74 16.75 -5.67
N LEU A 40 6.91 15.42 -5.66
CA LEU A 40 6.14 14.50 -6.50
C LEU A 40 4.65 14.53 -6.17
N SER A 41 4.32 14.49 -4.88
CA SER A 41 2.96 14.53 -4.37
C SER A 41 2.26 15.83 -4.72
N GLY A 42 2.95 16.98 -4.65
CA GLY A 42 2.42 18.28 -5.03
C GLY A 42 2.29 18.44 -6.54
N PHE A 43 3.24 17.92 -7.33
CA PHE A 43 3.16 17.92 -8.79
C PHE A 43 1.92 17.15 -9.29
N HIS A 44 1.67 15.99 -8.70
CA HIS A 44 0.48 15.18 -8.97
C HIS A 44 -0.76 15.58 -8.17
N ARG A 45 -0.62 16.53 -7.23
CA ARG A 45 -1.69 17.05 -6.36
C ARG A 45 -2.46 15.95 -5.64
N ILE A 46 -1.75 15.00 -5.03
CA ILE A 46 -2.39 13.82 -4.45
C ILE A 46 -3.19 14.14 -3.18
N TYR A 47 -2.78 15.11 -2.37
CA TYR A 47 -3.41 15.34 -1.06
C TYR A 47 -4.74 16.09 -1.17
N PRO A 48 -5.84 15.60 -0.59
CA PRO A 48 -7.11 16.31 -0.52
C PRO A 48 -7.11 17.37 0.58
N TRP A 49 -6.46 18.52 0.34
CA TRP A 49 -6.24 19.59 1.33
C TRP A 49 -7.51 20.17 1.99
N LYS A 50 -8.68 19.97 1.40
CA LYS A 50 -9.97 20.38 1.98
C LYS A 50 -10.45 19.44 3.10
N THR A 51 -9.68 18.41 3.45
CA THR A 51 -10.08 17.36 4.39
C THR A 51 -8.98 17.13 5.42
N GLY A 52 -9.35 16.82 6.66
CA GLY A 52 -8.41 16.43 7.71
C GLY A 52 -7.47 15.27 7.30
N PRO A 53 -7.99 14.20 6.68
CA PRO A 53 -7.15 13.10 6.17
C PRO A 53 -6.09 13.53 5.14
N GLY A 54 -6.33 14.60 4.37
CA GLY A 54 -5.33 15.14 3.45
C GLY A 54 -4.12 15.73 4.17
N TRP A 55 -4.37 16.53 5.19
CA TRP A 55 -3.33 17.10 6.05
C TRP A 55 -2.60 16.04 6.85
N ALA A 56 -3.35 15.14 7.50
CA ALA A 56 -2.77 14.03 8.26
C ALA A 56 -1.90 13.13 7.37
N GLY A 57 -2.37 12.81 6.15
CA GLY A 57 -1.60 12.03 5.19
C GLY A 57 -0.26 12.68 4.83
N PHE A 58 -0.26 13.99 4.56
CA PHE A 58 0.97 14.71 4.24
C PHE A 58 1.97 14.75 5.40
N VAL A 59 1.49 15.05 6.61
CA VAL A 59 2.33 15.11 7.81
C VAL A 59 2.94 13.74 8.08
N LEU A 60 2.12 12.68 8.05
CA LEU A 60 2.59 11.31 8.31
C LEU A 60 3.58 10.85 7.23
N ASP A 61 3.30 11.07 5.95
CA ASP A 61 4.24 10.71 4.85
C ASP A 61 5.59 11.45 4.99
N SER A 62 5.60 12.63 5.63
CA SER A 62 6.80 13.46 5.82
C SER A 62 7.47 13.30 7.18
N THR A 63 6.94 12.47 8.09
CA THR A 63 7.47 12.28 9.46
C THR A 63 7.50 10.80 9.84
N TRP A 64 6.45 10.29 10.46
CA TRP A 64 6.36 8.93 10.97
C TRP A 64 6.42 7.87 9.86
N GLY A 65 5.79 8.14 8.72
CA GLY A 65 5.74 7.24 7.56
C GLY A 65 7.00 7.24 6.68
N LEU A 66 8.08 7.93 7.05
CA LEU A 66 9.24 8.18 6.18
C LEU A 66 9.87 6.90 5.59
N ILE A 67 9.88 5.77 6.31
CA ILE A 67 10.38 4.50 5.76
C ILE A 67 9.50 4.01 4.60
N GLY A 68 8.17 4.07 4.78
CA GLY A 68 7.23 3.75 3.72
C GLY A 68 7.38 4.71 2.54
N THR A 69 7.50 6.00 2.82
CA THR A 69 7.71 7.06 1.81
C THR A 69 9.02 6.88 1.04
N ALA A 70 10.11 6.52 1.69
CA ALA A 70 11.36 6.18 1.01
C ALA A 70 11.18 4.99 0.07
N GLY A 71 10.45 3.95 0.52
CA GLY A 71 10.02 2.84 -0.33
C GLY A 71 9.18 3.30 -1.53
N SER A 72 8.22 4.21 -1.33
CA SER A 72 7.43 4.81 -2.41
C SER A 72 8.29 5.52 -3.45
N LEU A 73 9.29 6.30 -3.02
CA LEU A 73 10.22 6.99 -3.93
C LEU A 73 11.02 6.02 -4.78
N LEU A 74 11.54 4.94 -4.19
CA LEU A 74 12.20 3.87 -4.95
C LEU A 74 11.25 3.24 -5.96
N PHE A 75 10.00 3.00 -5.55
CA PHE A 75 8.99 2.44 -6.44
C PHE A 75 8.66 3.39 -7.59
N HIS A 76 8.56 4.70 -7.37
CA HIS A 76 8.43 5.66 -8.47
C HIS A 76 9.54 5.47 -9.53
N LEU A 77 10.80 5.27 -9.11
CA LEU A 77 11.91 5.02 -10.04
C LEU A 77 11.75 3.69 -10.78
N VAL A 78 11.38 2.62 -10.08
CA VAL A 78 11.10 1.31 -10.69
C VAL A 78 9.99 1.43 -11.74
N GLN A 79 8.93 2.18 -11.43
CA GLN A 79 7.81 2.37 -12.35
C GLN A 79 8.21 3.17 -13.60
N LEU A 80 9.10 4.15 -13.48
CA LEU A 80 9.63 4.89 -14.63
C LEU A 80 10.48 4.00 -15.55
N ALA A 81 11.16 2.99 -15.00
CA ALA A 81 11.98 2.06 -15.77
C ALA A 81 11.18 0.92 -16.43
N MET A 82 9.90 0.74 -16.07
CA MET A 82 9.07 -0.37 -16.56
C MET A 82 8.06 0.12 -17.62
N PRO A 83 7.98 -0.52 -18.81
CA PRO A 83 7.00 -0.15 -19.85
C PRO A 83 5.54 -0.21 -19.39
N SER A 84 5.25 -1.05 -18.39
CA SER A 84 3.91 -1.20 -17.80
C SER A 84 3.62 -0.21 -16.66
N GLY A 85 4.59 0.61 -16.25
CA GLY A 85 4.48 1.59 -15.16
C GLY A 85 3.64 2.83 -15.50
N ARG A 86 2.44 2.63 -16.05
CA ARG A 86 1.53 3.71 -16.46
C ARG A 86 0.86 4.36 -15.25
N TYR A 87 1.18 5.62 -14.98
CA TYR A 87 0.56 6.41 -13.92
C TYR A 87 -0.92 6.71 -14.21
N ARG A 88 -1.79 6.65 -13.18
CA ARG A 88 -3.24 6.88 -13.28
C ARG A 88 -3.62 8.12 -12.48
N ALA A 89 -3.63 9.27 -13.13
CA ALA A 89 -3.87 10.57 -12.50
C ALA A 89 -5.27 10.67 -11.87
N GLU A 90 -6.27 10.03 -12.48
CA GLU A 90 -7.66 9.99 -12.04
C GLU A 90 -7.87 9.17 -10.76
N LEU A 91 -6.96 8.23 -10.46
CA LEU A 91 -6.98 7.45 -9.22
C LEU A 91 -6.07 8.02 -8.12
N SER A 92 -5.30 9.07 -8.44
CA SER A 92 -4.26 9.63 -7.57
C SER A 92 -4.56 11.07 -7.12
N THR A 93 -5.05 11.91 -8.04
CA THR A 93 -5.30 13.34 -7.79
C THR A 93 -6.34 13.50 -6.69
N ARG A 94 -5.98 14.20 -5.60
CA ARG A 94 -6.82 14.39 -4.40
C ARG A 94 -7.31 13.07 -3.77
N ARG A 95 -6.55 11.97 -3.90
CA ARG A 95 -6.85 10.67 -3.28
C ARG A 95 -5.83 10.23 -2.23
N GLY A 96 -4.82 11.05 -1.96
CA GLY A 96 -3.79 10.82 -0.95
C GLY A 96 -2.87 9.64 -1.25
N ARG A 97 -2.71 9.30 -2.54
CA ARG A 97 -1.84 8.21 -3.02
C ARG A 97 -1.45 8.42 -4.48
N HIS A 98 -0.42 7.72 -4.91
CA HIS A 98 0.01 7.55 -6.29
C HIS A 98 -0.43 6.16 -6.78
N VAL A 99 -1.00 6.08 -7.98
CA VAL A 99 -1.48 4.81 -8.54
C VAL A 99 -0.86 4.57 -9.90
N TYR A 100 -0.31 3.37 -10.07
CA TYR A 100 0.18 2.86 -11.33
C TYR A 100 -0.62 1.63 -11.75
N ASP A 101 -1.02 1.60 -13.02
CA ASP A 101 -1.81 0.52 -13.62
C ASP A 101 -1.06 -0.81 -13.59
N GLY A 102 0.22 -0.78 -14.01
CA GLY A 102 1.13 -1.92 -14.01
C GLY A 102 2.41 -1.67 -13.23
N GLY A 103 3.52 -2.19 -13.73
CA GLY A 103 4.85 -2.11 -13.12
C GLY A 103 5.12 -3.23 -12.11
N TYR A 104 5.87 -2.93 -11.04
CA TYR A 104 6.28 -3.93 -10.07
C TYR A 104 5.09 -4.63 -9.43
N ARG A 105 5.21 -5.95 -9.30
CA ARG A 105 4.24 -6.82 -8.65
C ARG A 105 4.95 -7.97 -7.95
N ILE A 106 4.50 -8.30 -6.74
CA ILE A 106 5.00 -9.50 -6.03
C ILE A 106 4.50 -10.78 -6.71
N LYS A 107 3.25 -10.76 -7.19
CA LYS A 107 2.62 -11.88 -7.91
C LYS A 107 1.71 -11.34 -9.03
N PRO A 108 1.55 -12.07 -10.15
CA PRO A 108 0.53 -11.73 -11.15
C PRO A 108 -0.85 -11.53 -10.52
N GLY A 109 -1.51 -10.43 -10.86
CA GLY A 109 -2.85 -10.08 -10.37
C GLY A 109 -2.92 -9.30 -9.04
N PHE A 110 -1.81 -9.19 -8.30
CA PHE A 110 -1.79 -8.51 -7.00
C PHE A 110 -1.42 -7.04 -7.17
N ALA A 111 -2.26 -6.13 -6.67
CA ALA A 111 -1.80 -4.77 -6.44
C ALA A 111 -0.91 -4.76 -5.19
N THR A 112 -0.05 -3.76 -5.06
CA THR A 112 0.83 -3.64 -3.90
C THR A 112 0.96 -2.18 -3.52
N ALA A 113 0.56 -1.86 -2.29
CA ALA A 113 0.81 -0.56 -1.68
C ALA A 113 2.13 -0.56 -0.91
N ILE A 114 2.97 0.46 -1.15
CA ILE A 114 4.19 0.72 -0.39
C ILE A 114 4.23 2.22 -0.11
N GLY A 115 4.17 2.58 1.17
CA GLY A 115 3.98 3.96 1.59
C GLY A 115 2.72 4.56 0.96
N ASN A 116 2.87 5.60 0.14
CA ASN A 116 1.77 6.25 -0.56
C ASN A 116 1.66 5.87 -2.05
N VAL A 117 2.38 4.86 -2.53
CA VAL A 117 2.34 4.36 -3.90
C VAL A 117 1.61 3.02 -3.95
N ILE A 118 0.76 2.85 -4.96
CA ILE A 118 0.08 1.59 -5.30
C ILE A 118 0.51 1.20 -6.72
N THR A 119 1.09 0.01 -6.88
CA THR A 119 1.50 -0.53 -8.18
C THR A 119 0.64 -1.71 -8.61
N ASN A 120 0.69 -2.03 -9.91
CA ASN A 120 -0.06 -3.12 -10.53
C ASN A 120 -1.57 -3.06 -10.23
N ALA A 121 -2.14 -1.86 -10.17
CA ALA A 121 -3.55 -1.62 -9.88
C ALA A 121 -4.49 -2.31 -10.88
N GLY A 122 -4.11 -2.44 -12.15
CA GLY A 122 -4.87 -3.16 -13.17
C GLY A 122 -4.79 -4.68 -13.08
N GLY A 123 -3.83 -5.23 -12.33
CA GLY A 123 -3.63 -6.67 -12.24
C GLY A 123 -3.38 -7.29 -13.63
N THR A 124 -4.02 -8.41 -13.92
CA THR A 124 -3.92 -9.08 -15.24
C THR A 124 -4.95 -8.58 -16.26
N ALA A 125 -6.09 -8.06 -15.80
CA ALA A 125 -7.21 -7.64 -16.66
C ALA A 125 -7.15 -6.16 -17.09
N GLY A 126 -6.27 -5.38 -16.47
CA GLY A 126 -6.20 -3.93 -16.64
C GLY A 126 -7.34 -3.19 -15.92
N LEU A 127 -7.17 -1.88 -15.74
CA LEU A 127 -8.18 -1.00 -15.15
C LEU A 127 -9.30 -0.57 -16.10
N ASP A 128 -9.10 -0.77 -17.40
CA ASP A 128 -10.00 -0.33 -18.47
C ASP A 128 -10.77 -1.51 -19.12
N GLY A 129 -10.46 -2.76 -18.73
CA GLY A 129 -11.16 -3.96 -19.16
C GLY A 129 -12.35 -4.32 -18.26
N ALA A 130 -12.99 -5.46 -18.52
CA ALA A 130 -14.19 -5.92 -17.81
C ALA A 130 -14.00 -6.04 -16.28
N GLY A 131 -12.79 -6.39 -15.82
CA GLY A 131 -12.45 -6.44 -14.38
C GLY A 131 -12.15 -5.08 -13.74
N GLY A 132 -12.10 -4.00 -14.53
CA GLY A 132 -11.69 -2.66 -14.12
C GLY A 132 -12.48 -2.09 -12.93
N PRO A 133 -13.83 -2.16 -12.90
CA PRO A 133 -14.62 -1.67 -11.77
C PRO A 133 -14.22 -2.32 -10.43
N ARG A 134 -14.06 -3.64 -10.42
CA ARG A 134 -13.63 -4.38 -9.23
C ARG A 134 -12.21 -4.01 -8.79
N ARG A 135 -11.30 -3.82 -9.75
CA ARG A 135 -9.92 -3.37 -9.49
C ARG A 135 -9.87 -1.97 -8.90
N ARG A 136 -10.73 -1.04 -9.36
CA ARG A 136 -10.85 0.30 -8.78
C ARG A 136 -11.35 0.25 -7.34
N LEU A 137 -12.34 -0.60 -7.04
CA LEU A 137 -12.78 -0.83 -5.66
C LEU A 137 -11.67 -1.39 -4.78
N LEU A 138 -10.89 -2.35 -5.30
CA LEU A 138 -9.71 -2.89 -4.60
C LEU A 138 -8.70 -1.77 -4.29
N VAL A 139 -8.38 -0.91 -5.26
CA VAL A 139 -7.49 0.25 -5.04
C VAL A 139 -8.05 1.20 -3.97
N ASP A 140 -9.35 1.49 -4.01
CA ASP A 140 -10.00 2.43 -3.10
C ASP A 140 -10.20 1.90 -1.68
N ARG A 141 -10.48 0.61 -1.54
CA ARG A 141 -10.87 0.01 -0.26
C ARG A 141 -9.75 -0.81 0.37
N HIS A 142 -9.07 -1.62 -0.41
CA HIS A 142 -8.00 -2.52 0.04
C HIS A 142 -6.66 -1.79 0.07
N GLU A 143 -6.16 -1.34 -1.07
CA GLU A 143 -4.80 -0.77 -1.18
C GLU A 143 -4.69 0.57 -0.47
N MET A 144 -5.74 1.40 -0.53
CA MET A 144 -5.77 2.64 0.25
C MET A 144 -5.69 2.39 1.76
N LEU A 145 -6.20 1.25 2.24
CA LEU A 145 -6.05 0.89 3.64
C LEU A 145 -4.58 0.58 3.95
N HIS A 146 -3.87 -0.14 3.08
CA HIS A 146 -2.44 -0.37 3.26
C HIS A 146 -1.63 0.94 3.24
N VAL A 147 -2.00 1.92 2.41
CA VAL A 147 -1.41 3.29 2.49
C VAL A 147 -1.63 3.90 3.88
N TRP A 148 -2.84 3.77 4.43
CA TRP A 148 -3.11 4.25 5.79
C TRP A 148 -2.41 3.42 6.87
N GLN A 149 -2.24 2.12 6.69
CA GLN A 149 -1.48 1.29 7.62
C GLN A 149 0.01 1.70 7.63
N HIS A 150 0.61 2.00 6.48
CA HIS A 150 1.94 2.62 6.41
C HIS A 150 1.99 3.94 7.17
N ARG A 151 0.94 4.77 7.09
CA ARG A 151 0.87 6.05 7.80
C ARG A 151 0.63 5.92 9.31
N TRP A 152 -0.19 4.97 9.76
CA TRP A 152 -0.52 4.80 11.16
C TRP A 152 0.58 4.06 11.92
N PHE A 153 1.12 3.00 11.33
CA PHE A 153 2.12 2.16 11.99
C PHE A 153 3.56 2.57 11.62
N GLY A 154 3.75 3.40 10.58
CA GLY A 154 5.04 3.97 10.24
C GLY A 154 6.11 2.89 10.04
N PRO A 155 7.26 2.98 10.73
CA PRO A 155 8.31 1.95 10.67
C PRO A 155 7.86 0.57 11.15
N LEU A 156 6.86 0.50 12.03
CA LEU A 156 6.40 -0.76 12.61
C LEU A 156 5.58 -1.58 11.62
N PHE A 157 4.99 -0.96 10.59
CA PHE A 157 4.15 -1.68 9.63
C PHE A 157 4.87 -2.85 8.95
N PRO A 158 6.01 -2.65 8.23
CA PRO A 158 6.72 -3.77 7.61
C PRO A 158 7.24 -4.76 8.64
N LEU A 159 7.66 -4.31 9.83
CA LEU A 159 8.16 -5.21 10.88
C LEU A 159 7.08 -6.15 11.40
N LEU A 160 5.90 -5.61 11.75
CA LEU A 160 4.77 -6.39 12.24
C LEU A 160 4.22 -7.31 11.16
N TYR A 161 4.12 -6.82 9.92
CA TYR A 161 3.68 -7.62 8.78
C TYR A 161 4.61 -8.81 8.55
N SER A 162 5.92 -8.56 8.49
CA SER A 162 6.93 -9.61 8.26
C SER A 162 7.06 -10.57 9.43
N ALA A 163 6.97 -10.09 10.68
CA ALA A 163 7.00 -10.93 11.86
C ALA A 163 5.81 -11.91 11.87
N TRP A 164 4.61 -11.42 11.54
CA TRP A 164 3.45 -12.28 11.37
C TRP A 164 3.67 -13.31 10.27
N ALA A 165 4.07 -12.86 9.08
CA ALA A 165 4.27 -13.73 7.92
C ALA A 165 5.28 -14.85 8.22
N LEU A 166 6.35 -14.56 8.96
CA LEU A 166 7.33 -15.56 9.37
C LEU A 166 6.73 -16.59 10.34
N VAL A 167 6.15 -16.13 11.45
CA VAL A 167 5.61 -17.03 12.49
C VAL A 167 4.45 -17.87 11.94
N ALA A 168 3.47 -17.23 11.31
CA ALA A 168 2.31 -17.91 10.75
C ALA A 168 2.68 -18.78 9.52
N GLY A 169 3.74 -18.43 8.79
CA GLY A 169 4.30 -19.28 7.74
C GLY A 169 4.85 -20.59 8.28
N LEU A 170 5.63 -20.54 9.36
CA LEU A 170 6.13 -21.75 10.05
C LEU A 170 4.97 -22.60 10.59
N ILE A 171 3.97 -21.98 11.21
CA ILE A 171 2.75 -22.66 11.65
C ILE A 171 2.02 -23.30 10.45
N GLY A 172 1.95 -22.61 9.31
CA GLY A 172 1.33 -23.13 8.08
C GLY A 172 2.00 -24.40 7.56
N VAL A 173 3.33 -24.51 7.68
CA VAL A 173 4.05 -25.75 7.36
C VAL A 173 3.65 -26.87 8.31
N VAL A 174 3.65 -26.60 9.63
CA VAL A 174 3.28 -27.60 10.65
C VAL A 174 1.84 -28.09 10.46
N VAL A 175 0.90 -27.17 10.26
CA VAL A 175 -0.52 -27.48 10.01
C VAL A 175 -0.68 -28.30 8.74
N ALA A 176 0.00 -27.93 7.65
CA ALA A 176 -0.06 -28.67 6.40
C ALA A 176 0.38 -30.13 6.57
N VAL A 177 1.50 -30.37 7.27
CA VAL A 177 2.00 -31.72 7.55
C VAL A 177 1.04 -32.49 8.45
N ALA A 178 0.62 -31.90 9.57
CA ALA A 178 -0.25 -32.56 10.55
C ALA A 178 -1.64 -32.90 9.99
N THR A 179 -2.15 -32.10 9.06
CA THR A 179 -3.51 -32.25 8.49
C THR A 179 -3.52 -32.79 7.06
N ARG A 180 -2.34 -33.11 6.49
CA ARG A 180 -2.15 -33.52 5.09
C ARG A 180 -2.76 -32.55 4.07
N ARG A 181 -2.75 -31.25 4.39
CA ARG A 181 -3.19 -30.17 3.49
C ARG A 181 -2.03 -29.72 2.58
N PRO A 182 -2.32 -29.09 1.42
CA PRO A 182 -1.27 -28.54 0.57
C PRO A 182 -0.46 -27.47 1.32
N VAL A 183 0.87 -27.67 1.40
CA VAL A 183 1.79 -26.79 2.15
C VAL A 183 1.69 -25.35 1.66
N GLY A 184 1.83 -25.12 0.35
CA GLY A 184 1.80 -23.76 -0.21
C GLY A 184 0.49 -23.02 0.08
N LYS A 185 -0.66 -23.70 -0.03
CA LYS A 185 -1.96 -23.08 0.25
C LYS A 185 -2.14 -22.78 1.74
N SER A 186 -1.69 -23.67 2.61
CA SER A 186 -1.76 -23.49 4.06
C SER A 186 -0.87 -22.34 4.53
N VAL A 187 0.38 -22.30 4.05
CA VAL A 187 1.33 -21.21 4.33
C VAL A 187 0.78 -19.87 3.85
N VAL A 188 0.33 -19.76 2.60
CA VAL A 188 -0.22 -18.50 2.07
C VAL A 188 -1.48 -18.08 2.85
N THR A 189 -2.33 -19.02 3.26
CA THR A 189 -3.52 -18.70 4.05
C THR A 189 -3.15 -18.09 5.40
N LEU A 190 -2.30 -18.76 6.17
CA LEU A 190 -1.97 -18.29 7.53
C LEU A 190 -1.01 -17.09 7.53
N ALA A 191 0.01 -17.10 6.66
CA ALA A 191 1.06 -16.08 6.65
C ALA A 191 0.65 -14.77 5.96
N TYR A 192 -0.17 -14.87 4.91
CA TYR A 192 -0.56 -13.73 4.08
C TYR A 192 -2.03 -13.37 4.28
N PHE A 193 -2.98 -14.24 3.96
CA PHE A 193 -4.40 -13.87 4.02
C PHE A 193 -4.87 -13.57 5.44
N ASP A 194 -4.49 -14.40 6.41
CA ASP A 194 -4.80 -14.23 7.84
C ASP A 194 -3.86 -13.23 8.53
N ASN A 195 -2.94 -12.58 7.80
CA ASN A 195 -2.20 -11.45 8.37
C ASN A 195 -3.20 -10.38 8.82
N PRO A 196 -3.13 -9.86 10.07
CA PRO A 196 -4.10 -8.88 10.58
C PRO A 196 -4.31 -7.70 9.64
N PHE A 197 -3.25 -7.26 8.94
CA PHE A 197 -3.31 -6.13 8.02
C PHE A 197 -4.01 -6.47 6.70
N GLU A 198 -3.77 -7.65 6.14
CA GLU A 198 -4.44 -8.16 4.94
C GLU A 198 -5.89 -8.53 5.22
N TYR A 199 -6.14 -9.24 6.33
CA TYR A 199 -7.48 -9.57 6.79
C TYR A 199 -8.35 -8.30 6.92
N TRP A 200 -7.81 -7.26 7.55
CA TRP A 200 -8.50 -5.97 7.66
C TRP A 200 -8.80 -5.36 6.28
N ALA A 201 -7.83 -5.40 5.35
CA ALA A 201 -8.00 -4.88 4.00
C ALA A 201 -9.05 -5.66 3.21
N TYR A 202 -9.01 -6.99 3.23
CA TYR A 202 -10.00 -7.85 2.57
C TYR A 202 -11.40 -7.71 3.16
N ARG A 203 -11.52 -7.57 4.48
CA ARG A 203 -12.80 -7.30 5.15
C ARG A 203 -13.37 -5.94 4.74
N ARG A 204 -12.54 -4.91 4.67
CA ARG A 204 -12.92 -3.57 4.19
C ARG A 204 -13.33 -3.58 2.72
N ASP A 205 -12.68 -4.40 1.90
CA ASP A 205 -13.00 -4.62 0.49
C ASP A 205 -14.17 -5.59 0.27
N ARG A 206 -14.78 -6.14 1.34
CA ARG A 206 -15.87 -7.14 1.30
C ARG A 206 -15.54 -8.36 0.43
N TYR A 207 -14.28 -8.79 0.47
CA TYR A 207 -13.79 -9.92 -0.34
C TYR A 207 -13.22 -11.06 0.51
N TRP A 208 -13.53 -11.07 1.82
CA TRP A 208 -13.09 -12.11 2.73
C TRP A 208 -14.04 -13.33 2.78
N PRO A 209 -13.52 -14.57 2.69
CA PRO A 209 -12.14 -14.93 2.36
C PRO A 209 -11.87 -14.80 0.84
N PRO A 210 -10.66 -14.40 0.41
CA PRO A 210 -10.33 -14.34 -1.01
C PRO A 210 -10.19 -15.75 -1.60
N GLY A 211 -10.39 -15.88 -2.92
CA GLY A 211 -10.44 -17.21 -3.59
C GLY A 211 -9.14 -18.03 -3.48
N GLY A 212 -8.02 -17.39 -3.19
CA GLY A 212 -6.74 -18.06 -2.96
C GLY A 212 -6.59 -18.69 -1.57
N ALA A 213 -7.42 -18.32 -0.60
CA ALA A 213 -7.34 -18.81 0.77
C ALA A 213 -7.92 -20.24 0.90
N ASP A 214 -7.42 -21.01 1.85
CA ASP A 214 -8.06 -22.26 2.29
C ASP A 214 -9.20 -21.92 3.25
N PRO A 215 -10.48 -22.15 2.88
CA PRO A 215 -11.62 -21.80 3.74
C PRO A 215 -11.67 -22.58 5.05
N GLY A 216 -10.98 -23.74 5.13
CA GLY A 216 -10.89 -24.51 6.37
C GLY A 216 -9.84 -24.00 7.35
N LEU A 217 -8.95 -23.09 6.91
CA LEU A 217 -7.90 -22.49 7.74
C LEU A 217 -8.11 -20.99 7.96
N ALA A 218 -8.64 -20.29 6.95
CA ALA A 218 -8.87 -18.86 6.98
C ALA A 218 -9.67 -18.43 8.21
N TRP A 219 -9.31 -17.27 8.78
CA TRP A 219 -10.04 -16.67 9.89
C TRP A 219 -11.54 -16.56 9.62
N ARG A 220 -12.34 -16.77 10.67
CA ARG A 220 -13.80 -16.74 10.60
C ARG A 220 -14.33 -15.33 10.25
N GLY A 221 -15.54 -15.30 9.69
CA GLY A 221 -16.30 -14.07 9.42
C GLY A 221 -16.37 -13.69 7.94
N SER A 222 -17.10 -14.47 7.14
CA SER A 222 -17.35 -14.18 5.72
C SER A 222 -18.19 -12.90 5.55
N VAL A 223 -17.75 -12.01 4.67
CA VAL A 223 -18.49 -10.79 4.29
C VAL A 223 -18.50 -10.62 2.77
N ARG A 224 -18.50 -11.73 2.03
CA ARG A 224 -18.52 -11.70 0.57
C ARG A 224 -19.86 -11.19 0.07
N ASP A 225 -19.81 -10.15 -0.74
CA ASP A 225 -20.96 -9.58 -1.45
C ASP A 225 -20.79 -9.99 -2.91
N ASP A 226 -21.46 -11.08 -3.33
CA ASP A 226 -21.32 -11.66 -4.67
C ASP A 226 -22.02 -10.81 -5.76
N THR A 227 -22.62 -9.69 -5.36
CA THR A 227 -23.31 -8.72 -6.22
C THR A 227 -22.37 -7.77 -6.98
N ILE A 228 -21.05 -7.92 -6.82
CA ILE A 228 -20.00 -7.09 -7.45
C ILE A 228 -19.05 -7.96 -8.31
N LEU A 229 -19.57 -9.03 -8.92
CA LEU A 229 -18.87 -9.87 -9.91
C LEU A 229 -19.39 -9.58 -11.32
#